data_AF-A0AAP8N822-F1
#
_entry.id   AF-A0AAP8N822-F1
#
_cell.length_a   1.000
_cell.length_b   1.000
_cell.length_c   1.000
_cell.angle_alpha   90.00
_cell.angle_beta   90.00
_cell.angle_gamma   90.00
#
_symmetry.space_group_name_H-M   'P 1'
#
loop_
_entity.id
_entity.type
_entity.pdbx_description
1 polymer ?
#
loop_
_entity_poly.entity_id
_entity_poly.type
_entity_poly.pdbx_seq_one_letter_code
_entity_poly.pdbx_strand_id
1 'polypeptide(L)'
;AEKRDELLTIIVGGAGFTGIEFVGELANRVPELCKEYDIDRDLVRIVCVEAAPMVLPGFDPELVDYAVSQLEKKGVEFKIGTAIKECTEEGIIVAKGEETEEIKSATVVWAAGVRGNALVEQAGFEAMRGRVKVTKDMRVPGYDDVFIVGDSALLI
;
A
#
# COMPACT_ATOMS: atom_id res chain seq x y z
N ALA A 1 33.15 5.62 -0.90
CA ALA A 1 32.12 4.85 -0.19
C ALA A 1 31.48 3.92 -1.21
N GLU A 2 31.16 2.67 -0.86
CA GLU A 2 30.33 1.82 -1.72
C GLU A 2 28.98 2.50 -1.95
N LYS A 3 28.47 2.45 -3.19
CA LYS A 3 27.12 2.93 -3.51
C LYS A 3 26.13 2.00 -2.81
N ARG A 4 25.33 2.57 -1.92
CA ARG A 4 24.26 1.88 -1.19
C ARG A 4 22.91 2.27 -1.78
N ASP A 5 22.67 1.83 -3.01
CA ASP A 5 21.47 2.18 -3.78
C ASP A 5 20.18 1.72 -3.06
N GLU A 6 20.28 0.73 -2.17
CA GLU A 6 19.18 0.26 -1.32
C GLU A 6 18.69 1.32 -0.32
N LEU A 7 19.56 2.24 0.13
CA LEU A 7 19.17 3.32 1.04
C LEU A 7 18.30 4.38 0.36
N LEU A 8 18.38 4.48 -0.97
CA LEU A 8 17.67 5.47 -1.78
C LEU A 8 16.50 4.86 -2.56
N THR A 9 16.22 3.57 -2.34
CA THR A 9 15.07 2.88 -2.91
C THR A 9 13.98 2.78 -1.85
N ILE A 10 12.81 3.35 -2.11
CA ILE A 10 11.62 3.28 -1.25
C ILE A 10 10.56 2.46 -1.96
N ILE A 11 10.06 1.43 -1.28
CA ILE A 11 9.05 0.53 -1.83
C ILE A 11 7.72 0.77 -1.13
N VAL A 12 6.65 0.89 -1.92
CA VAL A 12 5.27 0.99 -1.44
C VAL A 12 4.47 -0.18 -2.01
N GLY A 13 4.08 -1.11 -1.14
CA GLY A 13 3.22 -2.24 -1.50
C GLY A 13 1.75 -1.81 -1.52
N GLY A 14 1.11 -1.93 -2.67
CA GLY A 14 -0.28 -1.57 -2.94
C GLY A 14 -0.40 -0.29 -3.76
N ALA A 15 -1.06 -0.37 -4.92
CA ALA A 15 -1.44 0.77 -5.76
C ALA A 15 -2.93 1.10 -5.62
N GLY A 16 -3.50 0.83 -4.44
CA GLY A 16 -4.80 1.33 -4.02
C GLY A 16 -4.74 2.80 -3.59
N PHE A 17 -5.85 3.31 -3.06
CA PHE A 17 -6.02 4.72 -2.70
C PHE A 17 -4.87 5.26 -1.82
N THR A 18 -4.64 4.63 -0.67
CA THR A 18 -3.60 5.05 0.29
C THR A 18 -2.20 4.97 -0.29
N GLY A 19 -1.91 3.93 -1.08
CA GLY A 19 -0.59 3.77 -1.71
C GLY A 19 -0.30 4.89 -2.70
N ILE A 20 -1.29 5.25 -3.52
CA ILE A 20 -1.18 6.32 -4.52
C ILE A 20 -1.01 7.70 -3.89
N GLU A 21 -1.78 8.03 -2.84
CA GLU A 21 -1.58 9.28 -2.11
C GLU A 21 -0.17 9.35 -1.51
N PHE A 22 0.29 8.27 -0.88
CA PHE A 22 1.59 8.22 -0.22
C PHE A 22 2.76 8.38 -1.20
N VAL A 23 2.74 7.71 -2.36
CA VAL A 23 3.80 7.90 -3.37
C VAL A 23 3.73 9.30 -3.99
N GLY A 24 2.55 9.92 -4.07
CA GLY A 24 2.40 11.30 -4.50
C GLY A 24 3.10 12.28 -3.56
N GLU A 25 2.91 12.11 -2.26
CA GLU A 25 3.58 12.92 -1.24
C GLU A 25 5.09 12.67 -1.21
N LEU A 26 5.53 11.41 -1.31
CA LEU A 26 6.95 11.09 -1.44
C LEU A 26 7.58 11.77 -2.67
N ALA A 27 6.93 11.69 -3.83
CA ALA A 27 7.43 12.29 -5.05
C ALA A 27 7.58 13.82 -4.95
N ASN A 28 6.72 14.48 -4.14
CA ASN A 28 6.86 15.91 -3.83
C ASN A 28 7.98 16.20 -2.82
N ARG A 29 8.18 15.33 -1.81
CA ARG A 29 9.15 15.55 -0.73
C ARG A 29 10.59 15.18 -1.12
N VAL A 30 10.77 14.18 -1.98
CA VAL A 30 12.09 13.68 -2.38
C VAL A 30 13.02 14.77 -2.92
N PRO A 31 12.61 15.69 -3.81
CA PRO A 31 13.49 16.77 -4.30
C PRO A 31 14.05 17.66 -3.19
N GLU A 32 13.28 17.92 -2.14
CA GLU A 32 13.74 18.70 -0.99
C GLU A 32 14.72 17.90 -0.13
N LEU A 33 14.42 16.62 0.14
CA LEU A 33 15.32 15.72 0.86
C LEU A 33 16.65 15.55 0.13
N CYS A 34 16.62 15.41 -1.20
CA CYS A 34 17.83 15.30 -2.01
C CYS A 34 18.74 16.52 -1.82
N LYS A 35 18.17 17.73 -1.79
CA LYS A 35 18.92 18.97 -1.51
C LYS A 35 19.43 19.05 -0.08
N GLU A 36 18.63 18.58 0.89
CA GLU A 36 18.96 18.62 2.31
C GLU A 36 20.16 17.73 2.65
N TYR A 37 20.28 16.58 1.98
CA TYR A 37 21.30 15.55 2.24
C TYR A 37 22.36 15.43 1.14
N ASP A 38 22.45 16.39 0.21
CA ASP A 38 23.39 16.40 -0.92
C ASP A 38 23.36 15.12 -1.77
N ILE A 39 22.16 14.60 -2.02
CA ILE A 39 21.89 13.39 -2.81
C ILE A 39 21.50 13.77 -4.23
N ASP A 40 22.08 13.09 -5.22
CA ASP A 40 21.61 13.16 -6.61
C ASP A 40 20.22 12.52 -6.72
N ARG A 41 19.23 13.30 -7.19
CA ARG A 41 17.84 12.86 -7.34
C ARG A 41 17.72 11.64 -8.24
N ASP A 42 18.59 11.50 -9.24
CA ASP A 42 18.51 10.39 -10.20
C ASP A 42 18.88 9.03 -9.59
N LEU A 43 19.47 9.03 -8.39
CA LEU A 43 19.73 7.81 -7.61
C LEU A 43 18.53 7.34 -6.79
N VAL A 44 17.52 8.20 -6.58
CA VAL A 44 16.35 7.89 -5.74
C VAL A 44 15.27 7.18 -6.55
N ARG A 45 14.84 6.02 -6.05
CA ARG A 45 13.79 5.20 -6.64
C ARG A 45 12.58 5.13 -5.71
N ILE A 46 11.39 5.40 -6.25
CA ILE A 46 10.11 5.19 -5.55
C ILE A 46 9.38 4.10 -6.32
N VAL A 47 9.26 2.90 -5.76
CA VAL A 47 8.70 1.74 -6.45
C VAL A 47 7.36 1.36 -5.83
N CYS A 48 6.27 1.50 -6.57
CA CYS A 48 4.94 1.08 -6.18
C CYS A 48 4.63 -0.31 -6.77
N VAL A 49 4.35 -1.29 -5.92
CA VAL A 49 4.14 -2.70 -6.34
C VAL A 49 2.70 -3.12 -6.07
N GLU A 50 1.99 -3.64 -7.06
CA GLU A 50 0.59 -4.05 -6.95
C GLU A 50 0.34 -5.41 -7.58
N ALA A 51 -0.32 -6.29 -6.83
CA ALA A 51 -0.63 -7.65 -7.26
C ALA A 51 -1.78 -7.68 -8.28
N ALA A 52 -2.75 -6.78 -8.15
CA ALA A 52 -3.84 -6.61 -9.10
C ALA A 52 -3.31 -6.19 -10.49
N PRO A 53 -4.05 -6.48 -11.57
CA PRO A 53 -3.63 -6.11 -12.93
C PRO A 53 -3.80 -4.62 -13.24
N MET A 54 -4.23 -3.80 -12.28
CA MET A 54 -4.47 -2.37 -12.46
C MET A 54 -4.19 -1.58 -11.18
N VAL A 55 -3.83 -0.31 -11.36
CA VAL A 55 -3.78 0.73 -10.32
C VAL A 55 -5.20 1.19 -9.98
N LEU A 56 -5.45 1.56 -8.72
CA LEU A 56 -6.74 2.09 -8.24
C LEU A 56 -7.95 1.26 -8.73
N PRO A 57 -8.02 -0.04 -8.41
CA PRO A 57 -9.13 -0.89 -8.86
C PRO A 57 -10.47 -0.32 -8.37
N GLY A 58 -11.43 -0.20 -9.30
CA GLY A 58 -12.76 0.36 -9.04
C GLY A 58 -12.91 1.86 -9.33
N PHE A 59 -11.84 2.54 -9.74
CA PHE A 59 -11.89 3.93 -10.21
C PHE A 59 -12.08 4.01 -11.73
N ASP A 60 -12.49 5.19 -12.21
CA ASP A 60 -12.62 5.48 -13.64
C ASP A 60 -11.25 5.41 -14.34
N PRO A 61 -11.12 4.69 -15.47
CA PRO A 61 -9.84 4.52 -16.18
C PRO A 61 -9.14 5.83 -16.56
N GLU A 62 -9.87 6.88 -16.93
CA GLU A 62 -9.25 8.16 -17.31
C GLU A 62 -8.57 8.84 -16.11
N LEU A 63 -9.17 8.70 -14.92
CA LEU A 63 -8.57 9.19 -13.67
C LEU A 63 -7.32 8.38 -13.29
N VAL A 64 -7.36 7.07 -13.51
CA VAL A 64 -6.20 6.20 -13.26
C VAL A 64 -5.05 6.57 -14.18
N ASP A 65 -5.30 6.68 -15.49
CA ASP A 65 -4.27 7.03 -16.48
C ASP A 65 -3.66 8.42 -16.19
N TYR A 66 -4.49 9.38 -15.80
CA TYR A 66 -4.03 10.69 -15.35
C TYR A 66 -3.09 10.57 -14.14
N ALA A 67 -3.50 9.87 -13.09
CA ALA A 67 -2.71 9.73 -11.86
C ALA A 67 -1.37 9.04 -12.12
N VAL A 68 -1.37 7.91 -12.84
CA VAL A 68 -0.16 7.17 -13.21
C VAL A 68 0.78 8.07 -14.02
N SER A 69 0.29 8.74 -15.07
CA SER A 69 1.12 9.63 -15.88
C SER A 69 1.77 10.76 -15.08
N GLN A 70 1.06 11.36 -14.12
CA GLN A 70 1.61 12.42 -13.28
C GLN A 70 2.69 11.89 -12.31
N LEU A 71 2.48 10.70 -11.74
CA LEU A 71 3.41 10.09 -10.79
C LEU A 71 4.68 9.58 -11.48
N GLU A 72 4.56 8.95 -12.65
CA GLU A 72 5.69 8.53 -13.48
C GLU A 72 6.56 9.72 -13.89
N LYS A 73 5.95 10.85 -14.26
CA LYS A 73 6.69 12.11 -14.54
C LYS A 73 7.49 12.63 -13.35
N LYS A 74 7.09 12.29 -12.13
CA LYS A 74 7.82 12.64 -10.91
C LYS A 74 8.80 11.54 -10.46
N GLY A 75 8.96 10.48 -11.26
CA GLY A 75 9.91 9.40 -11.04
C GLY A 75 9.40 8.28 -10.13
N VAL A 76 8.08 8.07 -10.05
CA VAL A 76 7.50 6.85 -9.45
C VAL A 76 7.51 5.72 -10.48
N GLU A 77 8.01 4.56 -10.08
CA GLU A 77 8.03 3.33 -10.87
C GLU A 77 6.87 2.43 -10.44
N PHE A 78 6.07 1.94 -11.40
CA PHE A 78 4.98 1.01 -11.11
C PHE A 78 5.30 -0.42 -11.56
N LYS A 79 5.14 -1.39 -10.65
CA LYS A 79 5.16 -2.83 -10.94
C LYS A 79 3.76 -3.42 -10.71
N ILE A 80 2.94 -3.44 -11.76
CA ILE A 80 1.53 -3.89 -11.74
C ILE A 80 1.42 -5.35 -12.18
N GLY A 81 0.41 -6.06 -11.66
CA GLY A 81 0.25 -7.51 -11.83
C GLY A 81 1.39 -8.30 -11.17
N THR A 82 2.04 -7.68 -10.17
CA THR A 82 3.28 -8.14 -9.55
C THR A 82 3.03 -8.28 -8.04
N ALA A 83 3.03 -9.51 -7.54
CA ALA A 83 2.73 -9.79 -6.14
C ALA A 83 4.00 -9.79 -5.30
N ILE A 84 3.99 -9.10 -4.16
CA ILE A 84 5.01 -9.27 -3.11
C ILE A 84 4.82 -10.66 -2.50
N LYS A 85 5.87 -11.47 -2.54
CA LYS A 85 5.90 -12.84 -2.00
C LYS A 85 6.52 -12.89 -0.62
N GLU A 86 7.55 -12.07 -0.40
CA GLU A 86 8.29 -12.02 0.86
C GLU A 86 8.82 -10.61 1.09
N CYS A 87 8.94 -10.22 2.36
CA CYS A 87 9.61 -9.01 2.81
C CYS A 87 10.70 -9.42 3.80
N THR A 88 11.91 -8.94 3.57
CA THR A 88 13.10 -9.22 4.41
C THR A 88 13.68 -7.91 4.93
N GLU A 89 14.76 -7.99 5.73
CA GLU A 89 15.49 -6.80 6.17
C GLU A 89 16.21 -6.07 5.02
N GLU A 90 16.44 -6.76 3.88
CA GLU A 90 17.17 -6.22 2.73
C GLU A 90 16.24 -5.67 1.62
N GLY A 91 14.93 -5.93 1.70
CA GLY A 91 13.95 -5.49 0.70
C GLY A 91 12.77 -6.45 0.55
N ILE A 92 12.36 -6.70 -0.69
CA ILE A 92 11.25 -7.61 -1.01
C ILE A 92 11.58 -8.58 -2.14
N ILE A 93 10.89 -9.72 -2.14
CA ILE A 93 10.82 -10.64 -3.28
C ILE A 93 9.45 -10.48 -3.92
N VAL A 94 9.42 -10.23 -5.22
CA VAL A 94 8.19 -10.10 -6.00
C VAL A 94 8.08 -11.21 -7.04
N ALA A 95 6.85 -11.47 -7.50
CA ALA A 95 6.61 -12.36 -8.63
C ALA A 95 5.55 -11.82 -9.58
N LYS A 96 5.77 -12.02 -10.88
CA LYS A 96 4.81 -11.78 -11.95
C LYS A 96 4.68 -13.07 -12.78
N GLY A 97 3.61 -13.82 -12.52
CA GLY A 97 3.52 -15.20 -13.01
C GLY A 97 4.55 -16.10 -12.32
N GLU A 98 5.35 -16.83 -13.11
CA GLU A 98 6.42 -17.70 -12.61
C GLU A 98 7.76 -16.96 -12.42
N GLU A 99 7.89 -15.75 -12.98
CA GLU A 99 9.09 -14.94 -12.84
C GLU A 99 9.16 -14.31 -11.44
N THR A 100 10.34 -14.38 -10.83
CA THR A 100 10.62 -13.80 -9.51
C THR A 100 11.79 -12.82 -9.60
N GLU A 101 11.72 -11.76 -8.81
CA GLU A 101 12.72 -10.69 -8.78
C GLU A 101 12.90 -10.23 -7.33
N GLU A 102 14.14 -9.96 -6.92
CA GLU A 102 14.45 -9.33 -5.65
C GLU A 102 14.65 -7.82 -5.87
N ILE A 103 14.02 -7.01 -5.02
CA ILE A 103 14.17 -5.55 -5.04
C ILE A 103 14.73 -5.12 -3.69
N LYS A 104 16.00 -4.70 -3.69
CA LYS A 104 16.68 -4.23 -2.48
C LYS A 104 16.18 -2.84 -2.07
N SER A 105 15.90 -2.68 -0.79
CA SER A 105 15.42 -1.42 -0.23
C SER A 105 15.57 -1.41 1.29
N ALA A 106 16.02 -0.28 1.83
CA ALA A 106 16.03 -0.02 3.27
C ALA A 106 14.68 0.51 3.80
N THR A 107 13.67 0.71 2.94
CA THR A 107 12.36 1.26 3.34
C THR A 107 11.23 0.61 2.54
N VAL A 108 10.48 -0.25 3.21
CA VAL A 108 9.28 -0.89 2.67
C VAL A 108 8.06 -0.41 3.45
N VAL A 109 7.06 0.14 2.75
CA VAL A 109 5.79 0.60 3.31
C VAL A 109 4.66 -0.25 2.75
N TRP A 110 3.83 -0.81 3.63
CA TRP A 110 2.68 -1.64 3.24
C TRP A 110 1.37 -0.85 3.32
N ALA A 111 0.74 -0.63 2.17
CA ALA A 111 -0.53 0.08 2.01
C ALA A 111 -1.59 -0.76 1.24
N ALA A 112 -1.33 -2.05 0.99
CA ALA A 112 -2.16 -2.89 0.12
C ALA A 112 -3.38 -3.52 0.81
N GLY A 113 -3.54 -3.38 2.12
CA GLY A 113 -4.71 -3.94 2.78
C GLY A 113 -4.81 -3.64 4.26
N VAL A 114 -6.06 -3.47 4.70
CA VAL A 114 -6.45 -3.33 6.10
C VAL A 114 -7.35 -4.48 6.53
N ARG A 115 -7.50 -4.62 7.84
CA ARG A 115 -8.47 -5.48 8.51
C ARG A 115 -9.01 -4.76 9.74
N GLY A 116 -10.19 -5.17 10.22
CA GLY A 116 -10.68 -4.70 11.51
C GLY A 116 -9.80 -5.18 12.67
N ASN A 117 -9.93 -4.53 13.83
CA ASN A 117 -9.09 -4.79 14.99
C ASN A 117 -9.27 -6.23 15.48
N ALA A 118 -8.16 -6.93 15.76
CA ALA A 118 -8.17 -8.31 16.23
C ALA A 118 -8.95 -8.51 17.55
N LEU A 119 -9.07 -7.45 18.37
CA LEU A 119 -9.85 -7.49 19.61
C LEU A 119 -11.31 -7.89 19.38
N VAL A 120 -11.89 -7.55 18.23
CA VAL A 120 -13.26 -7.91 17.86
C VAL A 120 -13.45 -9.43 17.82
N GLU A 121 -12.53 -10.13 17.14
CA GLU A 121 -12.54 -11.59 17.06
C GLU A 121 -12.18 -12.22 18.41
N GLN A 122 -11.21 -11.65 19.14
CA GLN A 122 -10.80 -12.12 20.47
C GLN A 122 -11.89 -11.97 21.53
N ALA A 123 -12.76 -10.98 21.39
CA ALA A 123 -13.94 -10.79 22.23
C ALA A 123 -15.06 -11.81 21.94
N GLY A 124 -14.88 -12.68 20.93
CA GLY A 124 -15.81 -13.75 20.59
C GLY A 124 -16.88 -13.36 19.56
N PHE A 125 -16.78 -12.20 18.92
CA PHE A 125 -17.72 -11.83 17.86
C PHE A 125 -17.40 -12.55 16.55
N GLU A 126 -18.45 -12.99 15.86
CA GLU A 126 -18.34 -13.47 14.48
C GLU A 126 -17.94 -12.32 13.55
N ALA A 127 -16.77 -12.43 12.92
CA ALA A 127 -16.22 -11.38 12.09
C ALA A 127 -15.56 -11.93 10.82
N MET A 128 -15.62 -11.15 9.74
CA MET A 128 -14.95 -11.42 8.48
C MET A 128 -13.87 -10.38 8.26
N ARG A 129 -12.60 -10.81 8.21
CA ARG A 129 -11.42 -9.92 8.18
C ARG A 129 -11.41 -8.92 9.36
N GLY A 130 -11.77 -9.37 10.56
CA GLY A 130 -11.87 -8.52 11.76
C GLY A 130 -13.07 -7.56 11.78
N ARG A 131 -14.03 -7.69 10.86
CA ARG A 131 -15.20 -6.81 10.77
C ARG A 131 -16.49 -7.57 11.04
N VAL A 132 -17.33 -7.06 11.93
CA VAL A 132 -18.62 -7.66 12.26
C VAL A 132 -19.67 -7.23 11.25
N LYS A 133 -20.46 -8.18 10.76
CA LYS A 133 -21.63 -7.87 9.93
C LYS A 133 -22.73 -7.29 10.82
N VAL A 134 -22.78 -5.96 10.90
CA VAL A 134 -23.72 -5.24 11.77
C VAL A 134 -25.11 -5.14 11.13
N THR A 135 -26.11 -4.90 11.98
CA THR A 135 -27.47 -4.55 11.55
C THR A 135 -27.55 -3.10 11.05
N LYS A 136 -28.70 -2.70 10.48
CA LYS A 136 -28.89 -1.36 9.89
C LYS A 136 -28.74 -0.20 10.87
N ASP A 137 -28.87 -0.45 12.16
CA ASP A 137 -28.65 0.53 13.23
C ASP A 137 -27.31 0.32 13.95
N MET A 138 -26.37 -0.37 13.29
CA MET A 138 -24.98 -0.58 13.73
C MET A 138 -24.80 -1.53 14.92
N ARG A 139 -25.85 -2.25 15.32
CA ARG A 139 -25.75 -3.25 16.40
C ARG A 139 -25.17 -4.58 15.95
N VAL A 140 -24.49 -5.25 16.86
CA VAL A 140 -24.04 -6.63 16.68
C VAL A 140 -25.25 -7.57 16.68
N PRO A 141 -25.39 -8.48 15.69
CA PRO A 141 -26.47 -9.46 15.70
C PRO A 141 -26.52 -10.26 17.02
N GLY A 142 -27.69 -10.27 17.66
CA GLY A 142 -27.91 -10.96 18.94
C GLY A 142 -27.61 -10.13 20.19
N TYR A 143 -27.20 -8.86 20.05
CA TYR A 143 -26.94 -7.94 21.16
C TYR A 143 -27.74 -6.65 20.96
N ASP A 144 -28.46 -6.21 22.00
CA ASP A 144 -29.29 -5.00 21.95
C ASP A 144 -28.53 -3.72 22.34
N ASP A 145 -27.40 -3.87 23.02
CA ASP A 145 -26.64 -2.80 23.67
C ASP A 145 -25.19 -2.66 23.14
N VAL A 146 -24.79 -3.49 22.18
CA VAL A 146 -23.45 -3.46 21.57
C VAL A 146 -23.51 -2.91 20.15
N PHE A 147 -22.78 -1.82 19.93
CA PHE A 147 -22.64 -1.15 18.64
C PHE A 147 -21.20 -1.24 18.15
N ILE A 148 -21.01 -1.49 16.86
CA ILE A 148 -19.69 -1.48 16.20
C ILE A 148 -19.75 -0.52 15.02
N VAL A 149 -18.74 0.36 14.93
CA VAL A 149 -18.64 1.42 13.92
C VAL A 149 -17.24 1.48 13.29
N GLY A 150 -17.08 2.29 12.25
CA GLY A 150 -15.82 2.46 11.52
C GLY A 150 -15.34 1.16 10.86
N ASP A 151 -14.03 0.98 10.77
CA ASP A 151 -13.40 -0.15 10.06
C ASP A 151 -13.68 -1.52 10.67
N SER A 152 -14.20 -1.58 11.90
CA SER A 152 -14.63 -2.83 12.54
C SER A 152 -16.06 -3.24 12.16
N ALA A 153 -16.81 -2.38 11.48
CA ALA A 153 -18.16 -2.66 11.00
C ALA A 153 -18.15 -3.05 9.52
N LEU A 154 -19.00 -4.01 9.16
CA LEU A 154 -19.36 -4.34 7.79
C LEU A 154 -20.86 -4.22 7.65
N LEU A 155 -21.32 -3.20 6.93
CA LEU A 155 -22.72 -3.01 6.59
C LEU A 155 -22.93 -3.35 5.12
N ILE A 156 -23.67 -4.42 4.85
CA ILE A 156 -24.01 -4.92 3.51
C ILE A 156 -25.45 -5.40 3.45
#